data_AF-A0A968HN15-F1
#
_entry.id   AF-A0A968HN15-F1
#
_cell.length_a   1.000
_cell.length_b   1.000
_cell.length_c   1.000
_cell.angle_alpha   90.00
_cell.angle_beta   90.00
_cell.angle_gamma   90.00
#
_symmetry.space_group_name_H-M   'P 1'
#
loop_
_entity.id
_entity.type
_entity.pdbx_description
1 polymer ?
#
loop_
_entity_poly.entity_id
_entity_poly.type
_entity_poly.pdbx_seq_one_letter_code
_entity_poly.pdbx_strand_id
1 'polypeptide(L)'
;MSKSNAKSKLVALTLAVACGFGAWKLAGALLGDDEAQGTDHLVNQVWLERMPENDRDMIGHLLVMKHPQGRFGAAGKSSSWRHFVEVFRWNLRGDQLEVYFPQEQVKGRVTVRTWECEGQAPEPFELCLEISNQGRSAMFYSREDWKVRPHELDDSMADIAEDYPELGGLVHELGEGEADALEAIDLDVAEQWPAGRLPF
;
A
#
# COMPACT_ATOMS: atom_id res chain seq x y z
N MET A 1 53.63 38.02 21.09
CA MET A 1 52.41 38.46 20.37
C MET A 1 51.52 37.25 20.12
N SER A 2 50.23 37.39 20.45
CA SER A 2 49.10 36.44 20.31
C SER A 2 48.88 36.04 18.81
N LYS A 3 48.33 34.89 18.38
CA LYS A 3 47.06 34.23 18.75
C LYS A 3 47.02 32.72 18.37
N SER A 4 46.17 32.01 19.12
CA SER A 4 45.64 30.63 19.07
C SER A 4 44.85 30.23 17.81
N ASN A 5 44.71 28.91 17.53
CA ASN A 5 43.43 28.14 17.43
C ASN A 5 43.70 26.67 16.97
N ALA A 6 43.59 25.65 17.85
CA ALA A 6 42.39 24.89 18.30
C ALA A 6 42.14 23.60 17.45
N LYS A 7 42.74 22.45 17.81
CA LYS A 7 42.21 21.27 18.55
C LYS A 7 41.13 20.42 17.84
N SER A 8 41.53 19.21 17.43
CA SER A 8 40.70 18.04 17.11
C SER A 8 39.85 17.54 18.27
N LYS A 9 38.69 16.94 17.98
CA LYS A 9 38.05 15.92 18.83
C LYS A 9 37.33 14.85 18.00
N LEU A 10 37.86 13.64 18.08
CA LEU A 10 37.22 12.37 17.76
C LEU A 10 36.09 12.13 18.79
N VAL A 11 34.88 11.79 18.34
CA VAL A 11 33.78 11.39 19.23
C VAL A 11 33.71 9.87 19.21
N ALA A 12 34.11 9.25 20.31
CA ALA A 12 33.88 7.84 20.59
C ALA A 12 32.45 7.66 21.14
N LEU A 13 31.70 6.74 20.54
CA LEU A 13 30.34 6.39 20.97
C LEU A 13 30.41 5.21 21.94
N THR A 14 30.15 5.46 23.23
CA THR A 14 30.10 4.41 24.25
C THR A 14 28.63 4.01 24.47
N LEU A 15 28.23 2.80 24.09
CA LEU A 15 26.90 2.26 24.41
C LEU A 15 26.87 1.77 25.86
N ALA A 16 26.05 2.43 26.69
CA ALA A 16 25.66 1.91 27.99
C ALA A 16 24.30 1.19 27.86
N VAL A 17 24.30 -0.11 28.12
CA VAL A 17 23.10 -0.95 28.19
C VAL A 17 22.48 -0.77 29.58
N ALA A 18 21.36 -0.05 29.66
CA ALA A 18 20.46 -0.07 30.82
C ALA A 18 19.04 0.37 30.42
N CYS A 19 18.03 -0.34 30.95
CA CYS A 19 16.58 -0.12 30.85
C CYS A 19 15.87 -0.71 29.61
N GLY A 20 15.50 -1.99 29.72
CA GLY A 20 14.84 -2.82 28.71
C GLY A 20 13.37 -2.51 28.37
N PHE A 21 12.97 -1.24 28.25
CA PHE A 21 11.66 -0.86 27.68
C PHE A 21 11.72 0.24 26.62
N GLY A 22 12.91 0.85 26.39
CA GLY A 22 13.11 1.88 25.36
C GLY A 22 13.99 1.46 24.19
N ALA A 23 14.71 0.33 24.33
CA ALA A 23 15.70 -0.09 23.34
C ALA A 23 15.08 -0.52 22.00
N TRP A 24 13.84 -1.02 21.99
CA TRP A 24 13.21 -1.48 20.75
C TRP A 24 12.84 -0.33 19.81
N LYS A 25 12.42 0.83 20.36
CA LYS A 25 12.16 2.04 19.56
C LYS A 25 13.43 2.65 18.98
N LEU A 26 14.55 2.55 19.70
CA LEU A 26 15.85 3.00 19.21
C LEU A 26 16.46 2.02 18.19
N ALA A 27 16.18 0.73 18.31
CA ALA A 27 16.56 -0.27 17.32
C ALA A 27 15.80 -0.06 16.00
N GLY A 28 14.49 0.21 16.02
CA GLY A 28 13.73 0.53 14.80
C GLY A 28 14.17 1.85 14.13
N ALA A 29 14.62 2.84 14.90
CA ALA A 29 15.14 4.09 14.34
C ALA A 29 16.58 4.00 13.78
N LEU A 30 17.36 2.99 14.19
CA LEU A 30 18.75 2.78 13.77
C LEU A 30 18.91 1.67 12.72
N LEU A 31 18.00 0.70 12.71
CA LEU A 31 17.86 -0.35 11.70
C LEU A 31 16.75 0.13 10.76
N GLY A 32 17.08 1.00 9.80
CA GLY A 32 16.11 1.66 8.94
C GLY A 32 15.19 0.70 8.20
N ASP A 33 14.04 0.41 8.79
CA ASP A 33 12.80 0.29 8.04
C ASP A 33 12.29 1.72 7.86
N ASP A 34 12.45 2.24 6.65
CA ASP A 34 11.80 3.47 6.16
C ASP A 34 10.27 3.24 6.06
N GLU A 35 9.63 2.78 7.14
CA GLU A 35 8.18 2.85 7.29
C GLU A 35 7.85 4.32 7.57
N ALA A 36 7.51 5.05 6.51
CA ALA A 36 6.98 6.40 6.67
C ALA A 36 5.73 6.33 7.54
N GLN A 37 5.72 7.12 8.62
CA GLN A 37 4.57 7.31 9.50
C GLN A 37 3.30 7.49 8.66
N GLY A 38 2.36 6.55 8.77
CA GLY A 38 1.10 6.59 8.05
C GLY A 38 1.13 5.91 6.68
N THR A 39 1.86 4.80 6.52
CA THR A 39 1.64 3.86 5.40
C THR A 39 1.41 2.42 5.85
N ASP A 40 1.38 2.20 7.17
CA ASP A 40 1.39 0.91 7.85
C ASP A 40 0.24 -0.02 7.44
N HIS A 41 -0.89 0.55 7.02
CA HIS A 41 -2.07 -0.22 6.61
C HIS A 41 -2.20 -0.40 5.10
N LEU A 42 -1.36 0.26 4.28
CA LEU A 42 -1.55 0.30 2.84
C LEU A 42 -1.50 -1.09 2.21
N VAL A 43 -0.54 -1.90 2.66
CA VAL A 43 -0.16 -3.17 2.04
C VAL A 43 -0.94 -4.33 2.65
N ASN A 44 -1.34 -5.28 1.82
CA ASN A 44 -2.10 -6.48 2.16
C ASN A 44 -3.45 -6.17 2.80
N GLN A 45 -4.11 -5.13 2.30
CA GLN A 45 -5.37 -4.60 2.80
C GLN A 45 -6.28 -4.28 1.62
N VAL A 46 -7.55 -4.70 1.68
CA VAL A 46 -8.55 -4.34 0.65
C VAL A 46 -9.10 -2.95 0.94
N TRP A 47 -9.06 -2.06 -0.04
CA TRP A 47 -9.53 -0.69 0.07
C TRP A 47 -10.69 -0.41 -0.88
N LEU A 48 -11.72 0.29 -0.42
CA LEU A 48 -12.91 0.66 -1.19
C LEU A 48 -13.17 2.17 -1.14
N GLU A 49 -13.66 2.74 -2.24
CA GLU A 49 -14.10 4.14 -2.30
C GLU A 49 -15.29 4.42 -1.36
N ARG A 50 -16.21 3.45 -1.23
CA ARG A 50 -17.40 3.46 -0.36
C ARG A 50 -18.02 2.06 -0.33
N MET A 51 -19.02 1.85 0.53
CA MET A 51 -19.86 0.65 0.43
C MET A 51 -20.81 0.74 -0.78
N PRO A 52 -21.05 -0.37 -1.51
CA PRO A 52 -22.10 -0.44 -2.51
C PRO A 52 -23.48 -0.32 -1.85
N GLU A 53 -24.36 0.50 -2.42
CA GLU A 53 -25.74 0.64 -1.94
C GLU A 53 -26.69 -0.35 -2.65
N ASN A 54 -26.29 -0.83 -3.83
CA ASN A 54 -27.02 -1.82 -4.62
C ASN A 54 -26.07 -2.59 -5.56
N ASP A 55 -26.61 -3.61 -6.23
CA ASP A 55 -25.88 -4.55 -7.10
C ASP A 55 -25.24 -3.91 -8.36
N ARG A 56 -25.70 -2.73 -8.77
CA ARG A 56 -25.23 -2.01 -9.96
C ARG A 56 -24.21 -0.93 -9.63
N ASP A 57 -23.96 -0.67 -8.35
CA ASP A 57 -23.03 0.37 -7.95
C ASP A 57 -21.61 0.02 -8.37
N MET A 58 -21.04 0.86 -9.23
CA MET A 58 -19.62 0.80 -9.56
C MET A 58 -18.82 1.48 -8.46
N ILE A 59 -18.06 0.70 -7.71
CA ILE A 59 -17.24 1.14 -6.58
C ILE A 59 -15.77 1.02 -6.93
N GLY A 60 -15.00 2.07 -6.64
CA GLY A 60 -13.53 2.04 -6.71
C GLY A 60 -12.94 1.10 -5.68
N HIS A 61 -11.97 0.29 -6.09
CA HIS A 61 -11.26 -0.61 -5.18
C HIS A 61 -9.77 -0.58 -5.47
N LEU A 62 -8.99 -0.92 -4.43
CA LEU A 62 -7.54 -1.00 -4.46
C LEU A 62 -7.06 -2.11 -3.54
N LEU A 63 -6.11 -2.89 -4.02
CA LEU A 63 -5.32 -3.81 -3.23
C LEU A 63 -3.85 -3.60 -3.60
N VAL A 64 -3.01 -3.29 -2.61
CA VAL A 64 -1.55 -3.24 -2.77
C VAL A 64 -0.98 -4.43 -2.01
N MET A 65 -0.40 -5.41 -2.70
CA MET A 65 0.00 -6.68 -2.09
C MET A 65 1.51 -6.90 -2.10
N LYS A 66 2.03 -7.39 -0.97
CA LYS A 66 3.38 -7.95 -0.84
C LYS A 66 3.25 -9.45 -0.65
N HIS A 67 3.38 -10.18 -1.75
CA HIS A 67 3.35 -11.64 -1.84
C HIS A 67 4.78 -12.21 -1.81
N PRO A 68 5.00 -13.48 -1.38
CA PRO A 68 6.30 -14.13 -1.48
C PRO A 68 6.91 -14.13 -2.89
N GLN A 69 6.06 -14.19 -3.93
CA GLN A 69 6.47 -14.18 -5.34
C GLN A 69 6.62 -12.76 -5.92
N GLY A 70 6.26 -11.71 -5.18
CA GLY A 70 6.43 -10.35 -5.69
C GLY A 70 5.55 -9.29 -5.07
N ARG A 71 5.73 -8.07 -5.59
CA ARG A 71 4.94 -6.89 -5.22
C ARG A 71 4.02 -6.53 -6.37
N PHE A 72 2.75 -6.85 -6.20
CA PHE A 72 1.70 -6.54 -7.16
C PHE A 72 0.50 -5.94 -6.47
N GLY A 73 -0.38 -5.33 -7.23
CA GLY A 73 -1.62 -4.80 -6.73
C GLY A 73 -2.64 -4.75 -7.85
N ALA A 74 -3.88 -4.48 -7.47
CA ALA A 74 -4.97 -4.33 -8.39
C ALA A 74 -5.76 -3.09 -8.01
N ALA A 75 -6.17 -2.33 -9.02
CA ALA A 75 -7.02 -1.17 -8.83
C ALA A 75 -8.07 -1.14 -9.93
N GLY A 76 -9.23 -0.59 -9.61
CA GLY A 76 -10.30 -0.61 -10.57
C GLY A 76 -11.62 -0.13 -10.04
N LYS A 77 -12.66 -0.43 -10.82
CA LYS A 77 -14.05 -0.22 -10.42
C LYS A 77 -14.84 -1.48 -10.70
N SER A 78 -15.62 -1.92 -9.72
CA SER A 78 -16.45 -3.12 -9.85
C SER A 78 -17.84 -2.93 -9.25
N SER A 79 -18.79 -3.72 -9.75
CA SER A 79 -20.15 -3.91 -9.25
C SER A 79 -20.43 -5.42 -9.18
N SER A 80 -21.64 -5.86 -8.86
CA SER A 80 -21.99 -7.28 -8.94
C SER A 80 -22.06 -7.83 -10.38
N TRP A 81 -22.09 -6.94 -11.40
CA TRP A 81 -22.35 -7.32 -12.80
C TRP A 81 -21.22 -6.97 -13.77
N ARG A 82 -20.36 -6.02 -13.37
CA ARG A 82 -19.35 -5.45 -14.25
C ARG A 82 -18.12 -5.10 -13.44
N HIS A 83 -16.98 -5.48 -13.98
CA HIS A 83 -15.69 -5.33 -13.35
C HIS A 83 -14.70 -4.73 -14.34
N PHE A 84 -13.90 -3.80 -13.85
CA PHE A 84 -12.76 -3.24 -14.54
C PHE A 84 -11.60 -3.25 -13.58
N VAL A 85 -10.71 -4.20 -13.75
CA VAL A 85 -9.56 -4.38 -12.87
C VAL A 85 -8.31 -4.28 -13.71
N GLU A 86 -7.38 -3.46 -13.23
CA GLU A 86 -6.06 -3.35 -13.80
C GLU A 86 -5.05 -3.76 -12.74
N VAL A 87 -4.23 -4.73 -13.11
CA VAL A 87 -3.19 -5.25 -12.23
C VAL A 87 -1.87 -4.55 -12.53
N PHE A 88 -1.15 -4.22 -11.47
CA PHE A 88 0.07 -3.43 -11.55
C PHE A 88 1.16 -4.00 -10.65
N ARG A 89 2.41 -3.70 -10.99
CA ARG A 89 3.54 -3.82 -10.07
C ARG A 89 3.68 -2.55 -9.27
N TRP A 90 4.27 -2.62 -8.08
CA TRP A 90 4.50 -1.42 -7.28
C TRP A 90 5.80 -1.42 -6.49
N ASN A 91 6.21 -0.21 -6.12
CA ASN A 91 7.26 0.05 -5.15
C ASN A 91 6.82 1.18 -4.20
N LEU A 92 7.21 1.09 -2.93
CA LEU A 92 6.89 2.11 -1.92
C LEU A 92 8.19 2.64 -1.35
N ARG A 93 8.35 3.97 -1.35
CA ARG A 93 9.50 4.67 -0.76
C ARG A 93 8.97 5.79 0.12
N GLY A 94 8.93 5.56 1.43
CA GLY A 94 8.23 6.43 2.35
C GLY A 94 6.74 6.53 2.00
N ASP A 95 6.24 7.74 1.74
CA ASP A 95 4.85 8.00 1.34
C ASP A 95 4.62 7.97 -0.18
N GLN A 96 5.65 7.65 -0.97
CA GLN A 96 5.56 7.61 -2.44
C GLN A 96 5.30 6.20 -2.94
N LEU A 97 4.10 5.96 -3.44
CA LEU A 97 3.73 4.73 -4.14
C LEU A 97 3.98 4.89 -5.64
N GLU A 98 4.93 4.13 -6.16
CA GLU A 98 5.20 3.98 -7.58
C GLU A 98 4.45 2.75 -8.11
N VAL A 99 3.71 2.92 -9.19
CA VAL A 99 2.90 1.88 -9.81
C VAL A 99 3.26 1.73 -11.29
N TYR A 100 3.29 0.48 -11.76
CA TYR A 100 3.68 0.13 -13.13
C TYR A 100 2.60 -0.76 -13.73
N PHE A 101 1.94 -0.25 -14.77
CA PHE A 101 0.82 -0.89 -15.45
C PHE A 101 1.34 -1.60 -16.70
N PRO A 102 1.41 -2.95 -16.71
CA PRO A 102 2.09 -3.68 -17.76
C PRO A 102 1.37 -3.63 -19.10
N GLN A 103 0.04 -3.60 -19.07
CA GLN A 103 -0.82 -3.60 -20.25
C GLN A 103 -0.57 -2.40 -21.15
N GLU A 104 -0.46 -1.21 -20.56
CA GLU A 104 -0.25 0.05 -21.27
C GLU A 104 1.23 0.47 -21.30
N GLN A 105 2.10 -0.27 -20.60
CA GLN A 105 3.52 0.07 -20.39
C GLN A 105 3.69 1.50 -19.88
N VAL A 106 2.92 1.87 -18.85
CA VAL A 106 2.99 3.18 -18.21
C VAL A 106 3.34 3.04 -16.75
N LYS A 107 4.01 4.07 -16.21
CA LYS A 107 4.24 4.20 -14.77
C LYS A 107 3.52 5.42 -14.22
N GLY A 108 3.21 5.38 -12.93
CA GLY A 108 2.75 6.55 -12.19
C GLY A 108 3.34 6.57 -10.79
N ARG A 109 3.22 7.74 -10.17
CA ARG A 109 3.62 7.97 -8.79
C ARG A 109 2.54 8.76 -8.09
N VAL A 110 2.18 8.32 -6.89
CA VAL A 110 1.22 9.01 -6.01
C VAL A 110 1.76 9.06 -4.59
N THR A 111 1.32 10.09 -3.86
CA THR A 111 1.53 10.15 -2.41
C THR A 111 0.39 9.41 -1.73
N VAL A 112 0.71 8.54 -0.79
CA VAL A 112 -0.25 7.74 -0.02
C VAL A 112 -0.14 8.04 1.46
N ARG A 113 -1.27 8.04 2.15
CA ARG A 113 -1.33 8.16 3.61
C ARG A 113 -2.45 7.28 4.15
N THR A 114 -2.16 6.47 5.15
CA THR A 114 -3.11 5.64 5.89
C THR A 114 -3.17 6.04 7.36
N TRP A 115 -4.37 6.00 7.95
CA TRP A 115 -4.59 6.26 9.38
C TRP A 115 -5.90 5.59 9.86
N GLU A 116 -6.05 5.41 11.16
CA GLU A 116 -7.35 5.05 11.77
C GLU A 116 -8.35 6.19 11.57
N CYS A 117 -9.54 5.90 11.07
CA CYS A 117 -10.50 6.96 10.72
C CYS A 117 -11.04 7.74 11.93
N GLU A 118 -11.01 7.18 13.15
CA GLU A 118 -11.51 7.81 14.38
C GLU A 118 -12.94 8.39 14.25
N GLY A 119 -13.83 7.70 13.51
CA GLY A 119 -15.22 8.12 13.28
C GLY A 119 -15.40 9.19 12.19
N GLN A 120 -14.37 9.51 11.42
CA GLN A 120 -14.45 10.41 10.26
C GLN A 120 -15.01 9.74 9.00
N ALA A 121 -14.94 8.41 8.93
CA ALA A 121 -15.45 7.62 7.82
C ALA A 121 -16.87 7.11 8.10
N PRO A 122 -17.67 6.84 7.05
CA PRO A 122 -18.93 6.11 7.21
C PRO A 122 -18.69 4.74 7.84
N GLU A 123 -19.61 4.30 8.70
CA GLU A 123 -19.64 2.90 9.12
C GLU A 123 -19.78 1.99 7.86
N PRO A 124 -19.11 0.83 7.81
CA PRO A 124 -18.35 0.16 8.88
C PRO A 124 -16.83 0.43 8.85
N PHE A 125 -16.35 1.48 8.19
CA PHE A 125 -14.92 1.66 7.96
C PHE A 125 -14.13 2.12 9.18
N GLU A 126 -12.94 1.54 9.35
CA GLU A 126 -12.04 1.78 10.49
C GLU A 126 -10.72 2.41 10.04
N LEU A 127 -10.31 2.16 8.80
CA LEU A 127 -9.06 2.61 8.21
C LEU A 127 -9.33 3.54 7.04
N CYS A 128 -8.57 4.62 6.97
CA CYS A 128 -8.67 5.66 5.97
C CYS A 128 -7.38 5.68 5.13
N LEU A 129 -7.52 5.78 3.82
CA LEU A 129 -6.43 5.94 2.86
C LEU A 129 -6.70 7.17 2.00
N GLU A 130 -5.76 8.10 1.98
CA GLU A 130 -5.69 9.16 0.99
C GLU A 130 -4.63 8.83 -0.05
N ILE A 131 -5.01 8.93 -1.32
CA ILE A 131 -4.11 8.88 -2.46
C ILE A 131 -4.13 10.23 -3.13
N SER A 132 -2.99 10.88 -3.29
CA SER A 132 -2.89 12.21 -3.89
C SER A 132 -1.87 12.29 -5.02
N ASN A 133 -2.22 13.09 -6.02
CA ASN A 133 -1.39 13.34 -7.20
C ASN A 133 -1.72 14.71 -7.81
N GLN A 134 -0.72 15.56 -8.00
CA GLN A 134 -0.85 16.85 -8.73
C GLN A 134 -2.06 17.71 -8.29
N GLY A 135 -2.29 17.81 -6.97
CA GLY A 135 -3.36 18.63 -6.40
C GLY A 135 -4.77 18.00 -6.44
N ARG A 136 -4.87 16.73 -6.87
CA ARG A 136 -6.08 15.91 -6.72
C ARG A 136 -5.83 14.89 -5.61
N SER A 137 -6.86 14.57 -4.82
CA SER A 137 -6.85 13.45 -3.89
C SER A 137 -8.10 12.59 -4.06
N ALA A 138 -7.95 11.31 -3.72
CA ALA A 138 -9.01 10.32 -3.65
C ALA A 138 -8.95 9.66 -2.27
N MET A 139 -10.12 9.44 -1.68
CA MET A 139 -10.27 8.74 -0.41
C MET A 139 -10.71 7.31 -0.67
N PHE A 140 -10.07 6.39 0.04
CA PHE A 140 -10.47 5.00 0.15
C PHE A 140 -10.55 4.63 1.63
N TYR A 141 -11.30 3.58 1.90
CA TYR A 141 -11.60 3.12 3.24
C TYR A 141 -11.44 1.62 3.33
N SER A 142 -11.11 1.14 4.52
CA SER A 142 -10.97 -0.26 4.81
C SER A 142 -11.38 -0.56 6.25
N ARG A 143 -11.29 -1.83 6.60
CA ARG A 143 -11.54 -2.37 7.94
C ARG A 143 -10.35 -3.19 8.39
N GLU A 144 -10.16 -3.31 9.70
CA GLU A 144 -9.01 -4.07 10.22
C GLU A 144 -9.06 -5.56 9.87
N ASP A 145 -10.26 -6.11 9.68
CA ASP A 145 -10.53 -7.49 9.31
C ASP A 145 -10.43 -7.77 7.81
N TRP A 146 -10.31 -6.75 6.95
CA TRP A 146 -10.12 -6.91 5.50
C TRP A 146 -8.65 -7.10 5.08
N LYS A 147 -7.86 -7.71 5.97
CA LYS A 147 -6.46 -8.03 5.74
C LYS A 147 -6.34 -9.30 4.89
N VAL A 148 -5.50 -9.21 3.87
CA VAL A 148 -5.22 -10.31 2.96
C VAL A 148 -3.97 -11.04 3.44
N ARG A 149 -4.05 -12.35 3.69
CA ARG A 149 -2.90 -13.18 4.05
C ARG A 149 -2.12 -13.52 2.79
N PRO A 150 -0.85 -13.08 2.64
CA PRO A 150 -0.11 -13.31 1.40
C PRO A 150 0.22 -14.77 1.11
N HIS A 151 0.17 -15.68 2.08
CA HIS A 151 0.45 -17.10 1.84
C HIS A 151 -0.81 -17.92 1.52
N GLU A 152 -1.97 -17.31 1.68
CA GLU A 152 -3.29 -17.94 1.63
C GLU A 152 -4.24 -16.98 0.92
N LEU A 153 -3.82 -16.43 -0.22
CA LEU A 153 -4.52 -15.34 -0.91
C LEU A 153 -5.97 -15.72 -1.21
N ASP A 154 -6.17 -16.85 -1.88
CA ASP A 154 -7.50 -17.33 -2.27
C ASP A 154 -8.40 -17.56 -1.06
N ASP A 155 -7.87 -18.17 0.01
CA ASP A 155 -8.62 -18.41 1.25
C ASP A 155 -8.96 -17.09 1.95
N SER A 156 -8.00 -16.17 2.08
CA SER A 156 -8.24 -14.85 2.68
C SER A 156 -9.28 -14.03 1.92
N MET A 157 -9.23 -14.10 0.60
CA MET A 157 -10.18 -13.40 -0.25
C MET A 157 -11.56 -14.06 -0.18
N ALA A 158 -11.63 -15.40 -0.11
CA ALA A 158 -12.87 -16.15 0.09
C ALA A 158 -13.51 -15.85 1.45
N ASP A 159 -12.74 -15.81 2.52
CA ASP A 159 -13.21 -15.45 3.87
C ASP A 159 -13.85 -14.05 3.87
N ILE A 160 -13.19 -13.07 3.25
CA ILE A 160 -13.73 -11.70 3.12
C ILE A 160 -15.04 -11.70 2.32
N ALA A 161 -15.14 -12.48 1.23
CA ALA A 161 -16.36 -12.57 0.44
C ALA A 161 -17.51 -13.31 1.15
N GLU A 162 -17.20 -14.26 2.02
CA GLU A 162 -18.19 -14.97 2.83
C GLU A 162 -18.80 -14.04 3.89
N ASP A 163 -17.94 -13.29 4.58
CA ASP A 163 -18.36 -12.32 5.60
C ASP A 163 -19.04 -11.08 4.98
N TYR A 164 -18.65 -10.70 3.75
CA TYR A 164 -19.16 -9.55 3.01
C TYR A 164 -19.55 -9.94 1.57
N PRO A 165 -20.72 -10.57 1.37
CA PRO A 165 -21.18 -11.03 0.05
C PRO A 165 -21.24 -9.93 -1.01
N GLU A 166 -21.46 -8.68 -0.60
CA GLU A 166 -21.41 -7.50 -1.47
C GLU A 166 -20.03 -7.27 -2.12
N LEU A 167 -18.96 -7.86 -1.56
CA LEU A 167 -17.60 -7.82 -2.10
C LEU A 167 -17.25 -9.04 -2.96
N GLY A 168 -18.11 -10.06 -3.05
CA GLY A 168 -17.78 -11.32 -3.73
C GLY A 168 -17.39 -11.17 -5.21
N GLY A 169 -17.89 -10.13 -5.88
CA GLY A 169 -17.49 -9.81 -7.25
C GLY A 169 -16.07 -9.23 -7.39
N LEU A 170 -15.52 -8.61 -6.34
CA LEU A 170 -14.13 -8.11 -6.31
C LEU A 170 -13.12 -9.25 -6.10
N VAL A 171 -13.50 -10.19 -5.25
CA VAL A 171 -12.69 -11.33 -4.80
C VAL A 171 -12.36 -12.30 -5.94
N HIS A 172 -13.31 -12.54 -6.85
CA HIS A 172 -13.18 -13.56 -7.89
C HIS A 172 -12.12 -13.23 -8.96
N GLU A 173 -11.73 -11.97 -9.14
CA GLU A 173 -10.81 -11.56 -10.20
C GLU A 173 -9.34 -11.53 -9.81
N LEU A 174 -9.01 -11.54 -8.51
CA LEU A 174 -7.63 -11.38 -8.03
C LEU A 174 -6.85 -12.72 -7.90
N GLY A 175 -7.33 -13.78 -8.56
CA GLY A 175 -6.80 -15.14 -8.44
C GLY A 175 -5.44 -15.38 -9.09
N GLU A 176 -4.78 -16.46 -8.65
CA GLU A 176 -3.35 -16.79 -8.82
C GLU A 176 -2.71 -16.68 -10.23
N GLY A 177 -3.50 -16.68 -11.31
CA GLY A 177 -2.97 -16.68 -12.68
C GLY A 177 -2.23 -15.41 -13.11
N GLU A 178 -2.51 -14.27 -12.50
CA GLU A 178 -1.89 -12.99 -12.85
C GLU A 178 -0.58 -12.73 -12.09
N ALA A 179 -0.38 -13.35 -10.92
CA ALA A 179 0.79 -13.14 -10.07
C ALA A 179 2.10 -13.58 -10.75
N ASP A 180 2.10 -14.75 -11.41
CA ASP A 180 3.27 -15.28 -12.13
C ASP A 180 3.68 -14.37 -13.31
N ALA A 181 2.70 -13.83 -14.04
CA ALA A 181 2.96 -12.93 -15.17
C ALA A 181 3.57 -11.59 -14.71
N LEU A 182 3.16 -11.12 -13.53
CA LEU A 182 3.68 -9.90 -12.92
C LEU A 182 5.08 -10.09 -12.35
N GLU A 183 5.39 -11.28 -11.80
CA GLU A 183 6.74 -11.59 -11.31
C GLU A 183 7.78 -11.47 -12.41
N ALA A 184 7.43 -11.89 -13.64
CA ALA A 184 8.33 -11.81 -14.80
C ALA A 184 8.67 -10.37 -15.22
N ILE A 185 8.01 -9.34 -14.66
CA ILE A 185 8.25 -7.94 -15.01
C ILE A 185 9.47 -7.41 -14.26
N ASP A 186 10.48 -7.04 -15.03
CA ASP A 186 11.65 -6.31 -14.54
C ASP A 186 11.29 -4.87 -14.17
N LEU A 187 11.36 -4.55 -12.87
CA LEU A 187 11.05 -3.23 -12.35
C LEU A 187 12.04 -2.16 -12.80
N ASP A 188 13.31 -2.51 -13.05
CA ASP A 188 14.33 -1.57 -13.52
C ASP A 188 14.05 -1.16 -14.98
N VAL A 189 13.48 -2.08 -15.76
CA VAL A 189 12.96 -1.77 -17.10
C VAL A 189 11.68 -0.95 -17.00
N ALA A 190 10.76 -1.30 -16.09
CA ALA A 190 9.50 -0.58 -15.90
C ALA A 190 9.71 0.87 -15.42
N GLU A 191 10.80 1.16 -14.68
CA GLU A 191 11.22 2.52 -14.35
C GLU A 191 11.49 3.39 -15.59
N GLN A 192 11.73 2.82 -16.76
CA GLN A 192 11.97 3.58 -18.00
C GLN A 192 10.67 3.88 -18.77
N TRP A 193 9.55 3.29 -18.36
CA TRP A 193 8.26 3.52 -19.00
C TRP A 193 7.80 4.97 -18.87
N PRO A 194 7.04 5.49 -19.86
CA PRO A 194 6.49 6.83 -19.81
C PRO A 194 5.54 7.01 -18.62
N ALA A 195 5.48 8.24 -18.10
CA ALA A 195 4.46 8.60 -17.13
C ALA A 195 3.07 8.56 -17.78
N GLY A 196 2.14 7.80 -17.20
CA GLY A 196 0.78 7.64 -17.68
C GLY A 196 -0.25 8.38 -16.83
N ARG A 197 -1.49 8.45 -17.35
CA ARG A 197 -2.65 8.80 -16.53
C ARG A 197 -3.03 7.57 -15.71
N LEU A 198 -3.07 7.73 -14.39
CA LEU A 198 -3.50 6.66 -13.50
C LEU A 198 -5.03 6.46 -13.58
N PRO A 199 -5.52 5.22 -13.39
CA PRO A 199 -6.94 4.91 -13.51
C PRO A 199 -7.80 5.43 -12.33
N PHE A 200 -7.18 6.01 -11.29
CA PHE A 200 -7.81 6.56 -10.09
C PHE A 200 -7.66 8.09 -9.97
#